data_AF-A0AB38G2Z7-F1
#
_entry.id   AF-A0AB38G2Z7-F1
#
_cell.length_a   1.000
_cell.length_b   1.000
_cell.length_c   1.000
_cell.angle_alpha   90.00
_cell.angle_beta   90.00
_cell.angle_gamma   90.00
#
_symmetry.space_group_name_H-M   'P 1'
#
loop_
_entity.id
_entity.type
_entity.pdbx_description
1 polymer ?
#
loop_
_entity_poly.entity_id
_entity_poly.type
_entity_poly.pdbx_seq_one_letter_code
_entity_poly.pdbx_strand_id
1 'polypeptide(L)'
;MMIKGTFLPMNDFTRAMTDSVLAERLFNRLEARRKAMKITQLTLAERVGITPKTYRAVKSGSCSLLIFISILRELQLLENLDTLVPAATLRPAEVWAQVSRAGKRQPSTATKAMQIRSMMEKRKKYKTGE
;
A
#
# COMPACT_ATOMS: atom_id res chain seq x y z
N MET A 1 44.09 -22.63 0.69
CA MET A 1 43.52 -21.91 -0.46
C MET A 1 42.05 -22.29 -0.56
N MET A 2 41.17 -21.49 0.04
CA MET A 2 39.71 -21.71 -0.05
C MET A 2 39.14 -20.60 -0.91
N ILE A 3 38.60 -20.97 -2.07
CA ILE A 3 37.88 -20.07 -2.94
C ILE A 3 36.63 -19.66 -2.16
N LYS A 4 36.68 -18.47 -1.55
CA LYS A 4 35.48 -17.75 -1.11
C LYS A 4 34.67 -17.51 -2.36
N GLY A 5 33.74 -18.40 -2.64
CA GLY A 5 32.73 -18.21 -3.67
C GLY A 5 32.00 -16.92 -3.36
N THR A 6 32.39 -15.86 -4.05
CA THR A 6 31.60 -14.65 -4.18
C THR A 6 30.31 -15.04 -4.87
N PHE A 7 29.30 -15.42 -4.09
CA PHE A 7 27.92 -15.47 -4.57
C PHE A 7 27.48 -14.02 -4.75
N LEU A 8 27.81 -13.43 -5.89
CA LEU A 8 27.10 -12.25 -6.37
C LEU A 8 25.62 -12.62 -6.38
N PRO A 9 24.72 -11.82 -5.80
CA PRO A 9 23.29 -12.10 -5.89
C PRO A 9 22.90 -11.95 -7.36
N MET A 10 22.90 -13.07 -8.10
CA MET A 10 22.07 -13.19 -9.29
C MET A 10 20.67 -12.77 -8.87
N ASN A 11 20.05 -11.85 -9.62
CA ASN A 11 18.64 -11.51 -9.44
C ASN A 11 17.82 -12.78 -9.28
N ASP A 12 17.45 -13.10 -8.03
CA ASP A 12 16.84 -14.39 -7.70
C ASP A 12 15.34 -14.42 -8.09
N PHE A 13 14.82 -13.30 -8.61
CA PHE A 13 13.54 -13.21 -9.31
C PHE A 13 13.77 -12.78 -10.76
N THR A 14 13.18 -13.52 -11.72
CA THR A 14 13.22 -13.16 -13.15
C THR A 14 11.82 -13.24 -13.76
N ARG A 15 11.57 -12.48 -14.83
CA ARG A 15 10.26 -12.39 -15.50
C ARG A 15 9.81 -13.70 -16.16
N ALA A 16 10.72 -14.64 -16.41
CA ALA A 16 10.41 -15.92 -17.05
C ALA A 16 9.89 -16.97 -16.05
N MET A 17 9.95 -16.70 -14.75
CA MET A 17 9.45 -17.61 -13.71
C MET A 17 7.92 -17.55 -13.63
N THR A 18 7.31 -18.70 -13.33
CA THR A 18 5.89 -18.74 -12.97
C THR A 18 5.64 -18.15 -11.59
N ASP A 19 4.42 -17.71 -11.33
CA ASP A 19 4.02 -17.15 -10.04
C ASP A 19 4.25 -18.13 -8.89
N SER A 20 4.04 -19.43 -9.11
CA SER A 20 4.30 -20.49 -8.12
C SER A 20 5.78 -20.59 -7.75
N VAL A 21 6.69 -20.45 -8.72
CA VAL A 21 8.13 -20.45 -8.50
C VAL A 21 8.57 -19.18 -7.76
N LEU A 22 8.00 -18.03 -8.14
CA LEU A 22 8.26 -16.76 -7.44
C LEU A 22 7.79 -16.84 -5.98
N ALA A 23 6.61 -17.41 -5.72
CA ALA A 23 6.06 -17.59 -4.39
C ALA A 23 6.95 -18.49 -3.52
N GLU A 24 7.40 -19.64 -4.04
CA GLU A 24 8.29 -20.54 -3.30
C GLU A 24 9.63 -19.87 -2.98
N ARG A 25 10.22 -19.13 -3.92
CA ARG A 25 11.47 -18.37 -3.70
C ARG A 25 11.29 -17.28 -2.65
N LEU A 26 10.21 -16.52 -2.73
CA LEU A 26 9.88 -15.50 -1.74
C LEU A 26 9.70 -16.14 -0.35
N PHE A 27 8.96 -17.25 -0.26
CA PHE A 27 8.79 -18.00 0.98
C PHE A 27 10.11 -18.47 1.57
N ASN A 28 11.03 -18.98 0.74
CA ASN A 28 12.36 -19.41 1.20
C ASN A 28 13.18 -18.25 1.78
N ARG A 29 13.05 -17.03 1.23
CA ARG A 29 13.68 -15.83 1.82
C ARG A 29 13.04 -15.44 3.16
N LEU A 30 11.72 -15.53 3.28
CA LEU A 30 11.03 -15.32 4.57
C LEU A 30 11.51 -16.34 5.61
N GLU A 31 11.66 -17.61 5.21
CA GLU A 31 12.18 -18.66 6.08
C GLU A 31 13.63 -18.42 6.52
N ALA A 32 14.48 -17.94 5.61
CA ALA A 32 15.84 -17.57 5.96
C ALA A 32 15.87 -16.42 7.00
N ARG A 33 15.04 -15.40 6.81
CA ARG A 33 14.87 -14.30 7.78
C ARG A 33 14.35 -14.82 9.12
N ARG A 34 13.31 -15.66 9.11
CA ARG A 34 12.75 -16.28 10.31
C ARG A 34 13.82 -17.06 11.10
N LYS A 35 14.61 -17.88 10.41
CA LYS A 35 15.71 -18.65 11.01
C LYS A 35 16.78 -17.73 11.61
N ALA A 36 17.14 -16.64 10.93
CA ALA A 36 18.06 -15.64 11.46
C ALA A 36 17.54 -14.98 12.76
N MET A 37 16.23 -14.82 12.88
CA MET A 37 15.56 -14.34 14.10
C MET A 37 15.37 -15.42 15.18
N LYS A 38 15.77 -16.67 14.93
CA LYS A 38 15.70 -17.80 15.87
C LYS A 38 14.29 -18.12 16.42
N ILE A 39 13.23 -17.80 15.68
CA ILE A 39 11.85 -18.16 16.03
C ILE A 39 11.40 -19.39 15.24
N THR A 40 10.55 -20.25 15.80
CA THR A 40 10.03 -21.44 15.09
C THR A 40 8.90 -21.08 14.12
N GLN A 41 8.56 -21.98 13.19
CA GLN A 41 7.39 -21.79 12.32
C GLN A 41 6.08 -21.74 13.13
N LEU A 42 5.98 -22.56 14.18
CA LEU A 42 4.81 -22.58 15.07
C LEU A 42 4.67 -21.24 15.78
N THR A 43 5.75 -20.74 16.38
CA THR A 43 5.76 -19.44 17.06
C THR A 43 5.39 -18.30 16.13
N LEU A 44 5.88 -18.30 14.88
CA LEU A 44 5.50 -17.29 13.90
C LEU A 44 4.01 -17.39 13.53
N ALA A 45 3.50 -18.60 13.31
CA ALA A 45 2.08 -18.82 13.02
C ALA A 45 1.18 -18.36 14.17
N GLU A 46 1.55 -18.63 15.42
CA GLU A 46 0.84 -18.17 16.62
C GLU A 46 0.81 -16.64 16.71
N ARG A 47 1.94 -15.95 16.49
CA ARG A 47 2.00 -14.49 16.52
C ARG A 47 1.17 -13.83 15.42
N VAL A 48 1.14 -14.45 14.24
CA VAL A 48 0.30 -14.00 13.13
C VAL A 48 -1.18 -14.34 13.36
N GLY A 49 -1.49 -15.26 14.29
CA GLY A 49 -2.84 -15.71 14.58
C GLY A 49 -3.41 -16.68 13.53
N ILE A 50 -2.56 -17.53 12.95
CA ILE A 50 -2.95 -18.50 11.91
C ILE A 50 -2.61 -19.94 12.28
N THR A 51 -3.32 -20.89 11.67
CA THR A 51 -3.05 -22.32 11.87
C THR A 51 -1.75 -22.76 11.17
N PRO A 52 -1.09 -23.85 11.62
CA PRO A 52 0.05 -24.43 10.91
C PRO A 52 -0.26 -24.83 9.47
N LYS A 53 -1.50 -25.25 9.18
CA LYS A 53 -1.96 -25.55 7.82
C LYS A 53 -1.95 -24.29 6.95
N THR A 54 -2.49 -23.18 7.46
CA THR A 54 -2.49 -21.88 6.78
C THR A 54 -1.06 -21.40 6.54
N TYR A 55 -0.16 -21.57 7.52
CA TYR A 55 1.24 -21.20 7.38
C TYR A 55 1.94 -21.98 6.25
N ARG A 56 1.68 -23.30 6.13
CA ARG A 56 2.23 -24.12 5.03
C ARG A 56 1.71 -23.69 3.65
N ALA A 57 0.46 -23.23 3.57
CA ALA A 57 -0.14 -22.75 2.32
C ALA A 57 0.54 -21.47 1.80
N VAL A 58 1.21 -20.70 2.65
CA VAL A 58 2.02 -19.54 2.23
C VAL A 58 3.12 -19.95 1.26
N LYS A 59 3.69 -21.17 1.40
CA LYS A 59 4.74 -21.67 0.50
C LYS A 59 4.29 -21.69 -0.97
N SER A 60 3.04 -22.08 -1.22
CA SER A 60 2.46 -22.11 -2.57
C SER A 60 1.89 -20.76 -3.02
N GLY A 61 2.11 -19.68 -2.24
CA GLY A 61 1.51 -18.36 -2.47
C GLY A 61 0.05 -18.26 -2.04
N SER A 62 -0.50 -19.30 -1.41
CA SER A 62 -1.91 -19.37 -1.05
C SER A 62 -2.15 -18.75 0.34
N CYS A 63 -2.21 -17.42 0.40
CA CYS A 63 -2.58 -16.68 1.61
C CYS A 63 -3.26 -15.34 1.28
N SER A 64 -3.97 -14.77 2.25
CA SER A 64 -4.52 -13.42 2.08
C SER A 64 -3.42 -12.36 2.21
N LEU A 65 -3.63 -11.20 1.58
CA LEU A 65 -2.71 -10.06 1.69
C LEU A 65 -2.51 -9.64 3.16
N LEU A 66 -3.55 -9.70 3.99
CA LEU A 66 -3.45 -9.39 5.42
C LEU A 66 -2.52 -10.36 6.16
N ILE A 67 -2.61 -11.67 5.88
CA ILE A 67 -1.69 -12.66 6.47
C ILE A 67 -0.26 -12.38 6.02
N PHE A 68 -0.05 -12.07 4.74
CA PHE A 68 1.27 -11.74 4.22
C PHE A 68 1.86 -10.50 4.90
N ILE A 69 1.07 -9.42 5.05
CA ILE A 69 1.48 -8.21 5.77
C ILE A 69 1.82 -8.52 7.23
N SER A 70 1.03 -9.33 7.92
CA SER A 70 1.30 -9.74 9.30
C SER A 70 2.60 -10.53 9.42
N ILE A 71 2.88 -11.45 8.48
CA ILE A 71 4.16 -12.17 8.42
C ILE A 71 5.32 -11.19 8.22
N LEU A 72 5.20 -10.24 7.30
CA LEU A 72 6.25 -9.22 7.08
C LEU A 72 6.49 -8.38 8.33
N ARG A 73 5.44 -8.03 9.08
CA ARG A 73 5.54 -7.29 10.33
C ARG A 73 6.31 -8.07 11.39
N GLU A 74 5.96 -9.34 11.61
CA GLU A 74 6.64 -10.22 12.57
C GLU A 74 8.11 -10.48 12.20
N LEU A 75 8.43 -10.47 10.91
CA LEU A 75 9.80 -10.64 10.41
C LEU A 75 10.60 -9.33 10.29
N GLN A 76 10.02 -8.20 10.72
CA GLN A 76 10.61 -6.85 10.63
C GLN A 76 11.00 -6.48 9.19
N LEU A 77 10.13 -6.78 8.23
CA LEU A 77 10.30 -6.51 6.80
C LEU A 77 9.26 -5.51 6.25
N LEU A 78 8.40 -4.97 7.11
CA LEU A 78 7.28 -4.13 6.68
C LEU A 78 7.73 -2.85 5.95
N GLU A 79 8.82 -2.24 6.42
CA GLU A 79 9.41 -1.02 5.84
C GLU A 79 9.86 -1.21 4.39
N ASN A 80 10.13 -2.44 3.97
CA ASN A 80 10.54 -2.73 2.59
C ASN A 80 9.39 -2.60 1.59
N LEU A 81 8.13 -2.50 2.05
CA LEU A 81 6.99 -2.32 1.15
C LEU A 81 7.09 -1.03 0.33
N ASP A 82 7.67 0.05 0.89
CA ASP A 82 7.88 1.30 0.16
C ASP A 82 8.91 1.14 -0.97
N THR A 83 9.86 0.21 -0.81
CA THR A 83 10.82 -0.13 -1.88
C THR A 83 10.18 -1.06 -2.91
N LEU A 84 9.34 -2.00 -2.48
CA LEU A 84 8.67 -2.97 -3.34
C LEU A 84 7.62 -2.30 -4.24
N VAL A 85 6.82 -1.40 -3.66
CA VAL A 85 5.75 -0.66 -4.32
C VAL A 85 5.89 0.82 -3.96
N PRO A 86 6.76 1.57 -4.66
CA PRO A 86 6.98 2.97 -4.36
C PRO A 86 5.71 3.79 -4.59
N ALA A 87 5.48 4.79 -3.72
CA ALA A 87 4.40 5.74 -3.89
C ALA A 87 4.51 6.44 -5.25
N ALA A 88 3.38 6.63 -5.92
CA ALA A 88 3.33 7.38 -7.16
C ALA A 88 3.80 8.81 -6.92
N THR A 89 4.87 9.22 -7.60
CA THR A 89 5.35 10.59 -7.56
C THR A 89 4.37 11.47 -8.35
N LEU A 90 3.71 12.41 -7.65
CA LEU A 90 2.82 13.36 -8.30
C LEU A 90 3.63 14.23 -9.27
N ARG A 91 3.12 14.41 -10.49
CA ARG A 91 3.70 15.36 -11.43
C ARG A 91 3.45 16.78 -10.93
N PRO A 92 4.34 17.75 -11.20
CA PRO A 92 4.15 19.14 -10.74
C PRO A 92 2.75 19.69 -11.03
N ALA A 93 2.18 19.42 -12.21
CA ALA A 93 0.82 19.86 -12.57
C ALA A 93 -0.29 19.29 -11.67
N GLU A 94 -0.12 18.07 -11.15
CA GLU A 94 -1.08 17.42 -10.25
C GLU A 94 -1.01 18.02 -8.85
N VAL A 95 0.18 18.40 -8.39
CA VAL A 95 0.38 19.16 -7.13
C VAL A 95 -0.34 20.52 -7.22
N TRP A 96 -0.16 21.26 -8.33
CA TRP A 96 -0.87 22.53 -8.56
C TRP A 96 -2.39 22.37 -8.59
N ALA A 97 -2.91 21.30 -9.21
CA ALA A 97 -4.35 20.99 -9.22
C ALA A 97 -4.90 20.68 -7.82
N GLN A 98 -4.10 20.06 -6.94
CA GLN A 98 -4.51 19.71 -5.59
C GLN A 98 -4.53 20.95 -4.67
N VAL A 99 -3.52 21.81 -4.75
CA VAL A 99 -3.44 23.08 -4.00
C VAL A 99 -4.55 24.05 -4.42
N SER A 100 -4.79 24.20 -5.73
CA SER A 100 -5.86 25.07 -6.24
C SER A 100 -7.27 24.59 -5.87
N ARG A 101 -7.48 23.28 -5.69
CA ARG A 101 -8.72 22.70 -5.17
C ARG A 101 -8.87 22.91 -3.65
N ALA A 102 -7.80 22.77 -2.88
CA ALA A 102 -7.81 23.05 -1.44
C ALA A 102 -8.10 24.53 -1.13
N GLY A 103 -7.67 25.45 -1.99
CA GLY A 103 -7.96 26.88 -1.89
C GLY A 103 -9.39 27.28 -2.28
N LYS A 104 -10.10 26.46 -3.09
CA LYS A 104 -11.51 26.69 -3.44
C LYS A 104 -12.41 26.09 -2.36
N ARG A 105 -12.59 26.82 -1.25
CA ARG A 105 -13.66 26.52 -0.29
C ARG A 105 -15.01 26.52 -1.03
N GLN A 106 -15.65 25.36 -1.12
CA GLN A 106 -17.04 25.31 -1.55
C GLN A 106 -17.87 26.17 -0.56
N PRO A 107 -18.68 27.11 -1.05
CA PRO A 107 -19.53 27.91 -0.17
C PRO A 107 -20.45 26.96 0.60
N SER A 108 -20.57 27.19 1.92
CA SER A 108 -21.49 26.42 2.75
C SER A 108 -22.91 26.49 2.18
N THR A 109 -23.73 25.48 2.48
CA THR A 109 -25.14 25.44 2.04
C THR A 109 -25.90 26.72 2.43
N ALA A 110 -25.57 27.29 3.60
CA ALA A 110 -26.12 28.56 4.08
C ALA A 110 -25.67 29.75 3.22
N THR A 111 -24.38 29.83 2.88
CA THR A 111 -23.82 30.86 2.00
C THR A 111 -24.45 30.79 0.60
N LYS A 112 -24.68 29.58 0.09
CA LYS A 112 -25.31 29.36 -1.23
C LYS A 112 -26.78 29.79 -1.23
N ALA A 113 -27.53 29.47 -0.17
CA ALA A 113 -28.92 29.93 -0.01
C ALA A 113 -29.03 31.46 0.11
N MET A 114 -28.11 32.09 0.83
CA MET A 114 -28.03 33.56 0.95
C MET A 114 -27.76 34.23 -0.40
N GLN A 115 -26.83 33.68 -1.18
CA GLN A 115 -26.53 34.18 -2.54
C GLN A 115 -27.74 34.05 -3.47
N ILE A 116 -28.46 32.92 -3.42
CA ILE A 116 -29.68 32.70 -4.22
C ILE A 116 -30.76 33.71 -3.82
N ARG A 117 -31.01 33.90 -2.51
CA ARG A 117 -31.97 34.90 -2.01
C ARG A 117 -31.62 36.32 -2.46
N SER A 118 -30.35 36.73 -2.29
CA SER A 118 -29.86 38.03 -2.74
C SER A 118 -30.05 38.24 -4.26
N MET A 119 -29.81 37.19 -5.05
CA MET A 119 -30.02 37.23 -6.50
C MET A 119 -31.50 37.36 -6.86
N MET A 120 -32.39 36.67 -6.16
CA MET A 120 -33.84 36.75 -6.36
C MET A 120 -34.41 38.12 -5.99
N GLU A 121 -33.97 38.72 -4.89
CA GLU A 121 -34.37 40.07 -4.49
C GLU A 121 -33.93 41.13 -5.50
N LYS A 122 -32.68 41.03 -6.00
CA LYS A 122 -32.22 41.90 -7.09
C LYS A 122 -33.10 41.74 -8.33
N ARG A 123 -33.39 40.50 -8.75
CA ARG A 123 -34.26 40.23 -9.91
C ARG A 123 -35.67 40.79 -9.73
N LYS A 124 -36.23 40.73 -8.53
CA LYS A 124 -37.54 41.32 -8.20
C LYS A 124 -37.50 42.83 -8.34
N LYS A 125 -36.46 43.49 -7.82
CA LYS A 125 -36.25 44.94 -7.94
C LYS A 125 -36.16 45.43 -9.39
N TYR A 126 -35.59 44.65 -10.31
CA TYR A 126 -35.54 45.00 -11.73
C TYR A 126 -36.83 44.67 -12.50
N LYS A 127 -37.70 43.80 -11.96
CA LYS A 127 -39.01 43.47 -12.55
C LYS A 127 -40.12 44.41 -12.08
N THR A 128 -39.94 45.06 -10.94
CA THR A 128 -40.84 46.06 -10.37
C THR A 128 -40.17 47.43 -10.53
N GLY A 129 -39.97 47.86 -11.77
CA GLY A 129 -39.55 49.23 -12.07
C GLY A 129 -40.75 50.17 -11.96
N GLU A 130 -40.74 51.02 -10.95
CA GLU A 130 -40.98 52.46 -11.17
C GLU A 130 -39.87 53.02 -12.06
#